data_AF-A0A831JYR3-F1
#
_entry.id   AF-A0A831JYR3-F1
#
_cell.length_a   1.000
_cell.length_b   1.000
_cell.length_c   1.000
_cell.angle_alpha   90.00
_cell.angle_beta   90.00
_cell.angle_gamma   90.00
#
_symmetry.space_group_name_H-M   'P 1'
#
loop_
_entity.id
_entity.type
_entity.pdbx_description
1 polymer ?
#
loop_
_entity_poly.entity_id
_entity_poly.type
_entity_poly.pdbx_seq_one_letter_code
_entity_poly.pdbx_strand_id
1 'polypeptide(L)'
;MQSLAREIGRTVSGFDQVGYPSWEVLFTAIQNQAIPGTALILDEFPYLVQKSPELPSIIQKLIDGRQNKIHIIICGSSQRMMQGLVLDSTAPLYGRALEIIKLRPLEPGWLPDALALNPIAAIEAYSMWGGVPRYWELAKPFSSREAACKELILDRDGILHEEPMRLLLDDMRGASQPHSLLALIAGGANRLSEIAGRLGKPATSMTRPLANLIQLGYIKRDLPFGESLRSSKKTLYRIEDPFLQFWYRIVLPNHSMLEQDLIDEVYLASQQKLKAQTAEVWEELARKATAHLEIAGRRWKPAARWWGNGLDGKKMEIDAVAESLDGKCLLLSE
;
A
#
# COMPACT_ATOMS: atom_id res chain seq x y z
N MET A 1 -15.52 10.01 24.28
CA MET A 1 -15.01 10.99 25.27
C MET A 1 -14.62 10.31 26.60
N GLN A 2 -15.56 9.72 27.36
CA GLN A 2 -15.24 9.08 28.66
C GLN A 2 -14.14 8.01 28.58
N SER A 3 -14.17 7.16 27.54
CA SER A 3 -13.10 6.16 27.33
C SER A 3 -11.73 6.80 27.14
N LEU A 4 -11.65 7.94 26.43
CA LEU A 4 -10.40 8.65 26.23
C LEU A 4 -9.91 9.29 27.53
N ALA A 5 -10.81 9.91 28.31
CA ALA A 5 -10.47 10.46 29.61
C ALA A 5 -9.92 9.40 30.57
N ARG A 6 -10.50 8.20 30.58
CA ARG A 6 -9.99 7.06 31.36
C ARG A 6 -8.59 6.64 30.93
N GLU A 7 -8.31 6.61 29.64
CA GLU A 7 -6.98 6.25 29.13
C GLU A 7 -5.95 7.33 29.48
N ILE A 8 -6.30 8.61 29.33
CA ILE A 8 -5.45 9.73 29.75
C ILE A 8 -5.17 9.67 31.26
N GLY A 9 -6.16 9.28 32.07
CA GLY A 9 -6.04 9.14 33.53
C GLY A 9 -4.94 8.16 33.99
N ARG A 10 -4.54 7.22 33.13
CA ARG A 10 -3.41 6.32 33.41
C ARG A 10 -2.06 7.05 33.47
N THR A 11 -1.95 8.17 32.78
CA THR A 11 -0.72 8.97 32.67
C THR A 11 -0.85 10.32 33.39
N VAL A 12 -2.02 10.96 33.31
CA VAL A 12 -2.32 12.25 33.95
C VAL A 12 -3.20 11.98 35.16
N SER A 13 -2.61 12.06 36.35
CA SER A 13 -3.29 11.73 37.61
C SER A 13 -4.57 12.56 37.83
N GLY A 14 -5.68 11.88 38.13
CA GLY A 14 -6.97 12.52 38.43
C GLY A 14 -7.79 12.92 37.20
N PHE A 15 -7.30 12.69 35.98
CA PHE A 15 -8.00 13.04 34.74
C PHE A 15 -9.29 12.21 34.52
N ASP A 16 -9.32 10.98 35.02
CA ASP A 16 -10.47 10.08 34.92
C ASP A 16 -11.54 10.32 36.00
N GLN A 17 -11.25 11.17 36.99
CA GLN A 17 -12.15 11.51 38.09
C GLN A 17 -13.10 12.67 37.76
N VAL A 18 -12.91 13.32 36.60
CA VAL A 18 -13.66 14.50 36.18
C VAL A 18 -14.55 14.17 34.98
N GLY A 19 -15.79 14.68 35.00
CA GLY A 19 -16.69 14.63 33.85
C GLY A 19 -16.40 15.77 32.87
N TYR A 20 -16.16 15.44 31.60
CA TYR A 20 -15.95 16.44 30.54
C TYR A 20 -17.25 16.66 29.74
N PRO A 21 -17.82 17.88 29.74
CA PRO A 21 -19.08 18.16 29.05
C PRO A 21 -18.91 18.35 27.53
N SER A 22 -17.69 18.60 27.06
CA SER A 22 -17.38 18.73 25.63
C SER A 22 -15.95 18.31 25.31
N TRP A 23 -15.68 18.02 24.04
CA TRP A 23 -14.33 17.74 23.55
C TRP A 23 -13.39 18.91 23.80
N GLU A 24 -13.85 20.16 23.62
CA GLU A 24 -13.06 21.36 23.89
C GLU A 24 -12.58 21.43 25.34
N VAL A 25 -13.44 21.08 26.30
CA VAL A 25 -13.06 21.07 27.72
C VAL A 25 -12.06 19.95 28.01
N LEU A 26 -12.25 18.76 27.44
CA LEU A 26 -11.30 17.65 27.60
C LEU A 26 -9.91 18.01 27.05
N PHE A 27 -9.86 18.53 25.82
CA PHE A 27 -8.62 18.89 25.15
C PHE A 27 -7.90 20.07 25.84
N THR A 28 -8.65 21.05 26.34
CA THR A 28 -8.07 22.13 27.15
C THR A 28 -7.54 21.62 28.49
N ALA A 29 -8.25 20.68 29.13
CA ALA A 29 -7.82 20.10 30.39
C ALA A 29 -6.51 19.32 30.23
N ILE A 30 -6.37 18.49 29.18
CA ILE A 30 -5.11 17.78 28.95
C ILE A 30 -3.98 18.75 28.65
N GLN A 31 -4.22 19.83 27.91
CA GLN A 31 -3.21 20.87 27.66
C GLN A 31 -2.66 21.50 28.95
N ASN A 32 -3.53 21.67 29.95
CA ASN A 32 -3.17 22.31 31.21
C ASN A 32 -2.51 21.34 32.19
N GLN A 33 -3.03 20.11 32.28
CA GLN A 33 -2.65 19.12 33.29
C GLN A 33 -1.52 18.18 32.84
N ALA A 34 -1.34 17.99 31.53
CA ALA A 34 -0.28 17.12 31.02
C ALA A 34 1.11 17.74 31.24
N ILE A 35 2.08 16.86 31.48
CA ILE A 35 3.50 17.22 31.57
C ILE A 35 3.96 17.64 30.16
N PRO A 36 4.75 18.73 30.01
CA PRO A 36 5.33 19.11 28.72
C PRO A 36 6.07 17.93 28.05
N GLY A 37 5.78 17.70 26.77
CA GLY A 37 6.31 16.57 26.00
C GLY A 37 5.40 15.33 25.96
N THR A 38 4.26 15.35 26.64
CA THR A 38 3.27 14.25 26.57
C THR A 38 2.76 14.07 25.13
N ALA A 39 2.70 12.84 24.65
CA ALA A 39 2.12 12.52 23.35
C ALA A 39 0.68 12.00 23.51
N LEU A 40 -0.27 12.66 22.84
CA LEU A 40 -1.64 12.19 22.69
C LEU A 40 -1.79 11.52 21.33
N ILE A 41 -1.96 10.20 21.33
CA ILE A 41 -2.15 9.39 20.12
C ILE A 41 -3.64 9.11 19.96
N LEU A 42 -4.23 9.62 18.88
CA LEU A 42 -5.60 9.38 18.49
C LEU A 42 -5.62 8.36 17.35
N ASP A 43 -5.75 7.09 17.71
CA ASP A 43 -5.86 6.01 16.74
C ASP A 43 -7.26 5.94 16.13
N GLU A 44 -7.30 5.55 14.85
CA GLU A 44 -8.51 5.51 14.03
C GLU A 44 -9.33 6.81 14.07
N PHE A 45 -8.64 7.95 14.04
CA PHE A 45 -9.24 9.28 14.09
C PHE A 45 -10.34 9.53 13.05
N PRO A 46 -10.25 9.04 11.79
CA PRO A 46 -11.36 9.15 10.85
C PRO A 46 -12.71 8.69 11.38
N TYR A 47 -12.74 7.57 12.09
CA TYR A 47 -13.97 7.03 12.67
C TYR A 47 -14.46 7.88 13.86
N LEU A 48 -13.53 8.48 14.60
CA LEU A 48 -13.88 9.42 15.66
C LEU A 48 -14.55 10.68 15.08
N VAL A 49 -14.04 11.21 13.96
CA VAL A 49 -14.63 12.37 13.28
C VAL A 49 -16.01 12.07 12.69
N GLN A 50 -16.26 10.84 12.21
CA GLN A 50 -17.61 10.46 11.75
C GLN A 50 -18.66 10.61 12.85
N LYS A 51 -18.29 10.30 14.11
CA LYS A 51 -19.19 10.42 15.27
C LYS A 51 -19.21 11.83 15.87
N SER A 52 -18.13 12.57 15.73
CA SER A 52 -17.96 13.94 16.24
C SER A 52 -17.29 14.83 15.18
N PRO A 53 -18.06 15.35 14.21
CA PRO A 53 -17.54 16.13 13.08
C PRO A 53 -16.83 17.44 13.48
N GLU A 54 -17.08 17.93 14.69
CA GLU A 54 -16.45 19.12 15.26
C GLU A 54 -14.98 18.94 15.64
N LEU A 55 -14.51 17.70 15.79
CA LEU A 55 -13.17 17.37 16.31
C LEU A 55 -12.01 17.99 15.54
N PRO A 56 -11.97 17.98 14.19
CA PRO A 56 -10.86 18.59 13.47
C PRO A 56 -10.71 20.08 13.79
N SER A 57 -11.82 20.81 13.91
CA SER A 57 -11.81 22.24 14.27
C SER A 57 -11.39 22.47 15.72
N ILE A 58 -11.74 21.57 16.63
CA ILE A 58 -11.32 21.66 18.04
C ILE A 58 -9.81 21.42 18.16
N ILE A 59 -9.30 20.39 17.49
CA ILE A 59 -7.87 20.09 17.45
C ILE A 59 -7.10 21.23 16.78
N GLN A 60 -7.64 21.81 15.71
CA GLN A 60 -7.07 23.01 15.09
C GLN A 60 -6.90 24.14 16.11
N LYS A 61 -7.95 24.48 16.88
CA LYS A 61 -7.87 25.51 17.93
C LYS A 61 -6.81 25.18 18.99
N LEU A 62 -6.66 23.90 19.34
CA LEU A 62 -5.66 23.46 20.31
C LEU A 62 -4.24 23.63 19.77
N ILE A 63 -3.99 23.22 18.52
CA ILE A 63 -2.67 23.35 17.87
C ILE A 63 -2.31 24.82 17.63
N ASP A 64 -3.26 25.65 17.20
CA ASP A 64 -3.05 27.08 16.94
C ASP A 64 -2.90 27.89 18.26
N GLY A 65 -3.05 27.24 19.43
CA GLY A 65 -2.92 27.83 20.76
C GLY A 65 -1.48 28.19 21.15
N ARG A 66 -1.33 29.15 22.08
CA ARG A 66 -0.02 29.70 22.49
C ARG A 66 0.81 28.81 23.43
N GLN A 67 0.25 27.73 23.96
CA GLN A 67 0.92 26.83 24.89
C GLN A 67 0.80 25.39 24.42
N ASN A 68 1.63 24.97 23.46
CA ASN A 68 1.68 23.59 23.00
C ASN A 68 2.56 22.73 23.92
N LYS A 69 1.97 22.19 25.00
CA LYS A 69 2.67 21.27 25.93
C LYS A 69 2.65 19.83 25.45
N ILE A 70 1.69 19.45 24.62
CA ILE A 70 1.51 18.08 24.14
C ILE A 70 1.83 17.96 22.66
N HIS A 71 2.31 16.79 22.26
CA HIS A 71 2.37 16.36 20.86
C HIS A 71 1.08 15.62 20.52
N ILE A 72 0.52 15.87 19.35
CA ILE A 72 -0.67 15.14 18.87
C ILE A 72 -0.24 14.28 17.70
N ILE A 73 -0.54 12.99 17.80
CA ILE A 73 -0.36 12.03 16.72
C ILE A 73 -1.75 11.54 16.33
N ILE A 74 -2.06 11.64 15.04
CA ILE A 74 -3.33 11.20 14.47
C ILE A 74 -3.02 10.09 13.48
N CYS A 75 -3.65 8.93 13.65
CA CYS A 75 -3.53 7.82 12.72
C CYS A 75 -4.91 7.26 12.34
N GLY A 76 -4.94 6.49 11.27
CA GLY A 76 -6.14 5.83 10.79
C GLY A 76 -5.84 5.03 9.53
N SER A 77 -6.48 3.87 9.42
CA SER A 77 -6.34 2.96 8.28
C SER A 77 -6.96 3.54 7.00
N SER A 78 -8.05 4.31 7.12
CA SER A 78 -8.74 4.88 5.96
C SER A 78 -7.97 6.06 5.34
N GLN A 79 -7.15 5.76 4.33
CA GLN A 79 -6.35 6.76 3.61
C GLN A 79 -7.23 7.87 3.02
N ARG A 80 -8.39 7.50 2.47
CA ARG A 80 -9.34 8.45 1.87
C ARG A 80 -9.86 9.45 2.90
N MET A 81 -10.25 8.99 4.09
CA MET A 81 -10.75 9.90 5.12
C MET A 81 -9.62 10.75 5.69
N MET A 82 -8.44 10.16 5.93
CA MET A 82 -7.26 10.90 6.36
C MET A 82 -6.89 12.01 5.37
N GLN A 83 -7.00 11.75 4.06
CA GLN A 83 -6.82 12.78 3.03
C GLN A 83 -7.81 13.94 3.19
N GLY A 84 -9.11 13.65 3.33
CA GLY A 84 -10.13 14.68 3.52
C GLY A 84 -10.00 15.46 4.84
N LEU A 85 -9.39 14.87 5.86
CA LEU A 85 -9.25 15.49 7.19
C LEU A 85 -7.99 16.33 7.36
N VAL A 86 -6.90 15.95 6.68
CA VAL A 86 -5.55 16.52 6.92
C VAL A 86 -4.91 17.09 5.65
N LEU A 87 -5.21 16.54 4.47
CA LEU A 87 -4.51 16.89 3.21
C LEU A 87 -5.34 17.74 2.24
N ASP A 88 -6.66 17.82 2.41
CA ASP A 88 -7.51 18.70 1.63
C ASP A 88 -7.29 20.16 2.06
N SER A 89 -7.10 21.08 1.11
CA SER A 89 -6.84 22.50 1.41
C SER A 89 -7.99 23.20 2.15
N THR A 90 -9.18 22.61 2.13
CA THR A 90 -10.36 23.08 2.86
C THR A 90 -10.48 22.49 4.27
N ALA A 91 -9.66 21.49 4.62
CA ALA A 91 -9.76 20.80 5.89
C ALA A 91 -9.18 21.62 7.05
N PRO A 92 -9.80 21.58 8.25
CA PRO A 92 -9.32 22.31 9.44
C PRO A 92 -7.87 22.02 9.83
N LEU A 93 -7.40 20.78 9.61
CA LEU A 93 -6.04 20.36 9.96
C LEU A 93 -5.03 20.54 8.82
N TYR A 94 -5.45 21.11 7.68
CA TYR A 94 -4.57 21.32 6.54
C TYR A 94 -3.37 22.20 6.91
N GLY A 95 -2.18 21.74 6.52
CA GLY A 95 -0.91 22.46 6.73
C GLY A 95 -0.44 22.55 8.18
N ARG A 96 -1.07 21.83 9.12
CA ARG A 96 -0.73 21.89 10.56
C ARG A 96 0.06 20.70 11.07
N ALA A 97 0.13 19.63 10.29
CA ALA A 97 1.00 18.51 10.60
C ALA A 97 2.46 18.94 10.39
N LEU A 98 3.27 18.81 11.44
CA LEU A 98 4.72 18.97 11.32
C LEU A 98 5.32 17.88 10.43
N GLU A 99 4.83 16.64 10.61
CA GLU A 99 5.23 15.48 9.83
C GLU A 99 3.99 14.68 9.41
N ILE A 100 4.01 14.19 8.18
CA ILE A 100 2.98 13.28 7.64
C ILE A 100 3.70 12.01 7.22
N ILE A 101 3.51 10.95 8.00
CA ILE A 101 4.14 9.66 7.76
C ILE A 101 3.16 8.77 7.02
N LYS A 102 3.41 8.51 5.74
CA LYS A 102 2.74 7.43 5.00
C LYS A 102 3.48 6.13 5.29
N LEU A 103 2.91 5.29 6.16
CA LEU A 103 3.43 3.94 6.39
C LEU A 103 3.38 3.16 5.07
N ARG A 104 4.52 2.56 4.71
CA ARG A 104 4.67 1.75 3.50
C ARG A 104 4.77 0.27 3.91
N PRO A 105 4.43 -0.66 3.00
CA PRO A 105 4.68 -2.08 3.22
C PRO A 105 6.15 -2.34 3.60
N LEU A 106 6.39 -3.35 4.43
CA LEU A 106 7.74 -3.78 4.77
C LEU A 106 8.44 -4.33 3.54
N GLU A 107 9.73 -3.99 3.41
CA GLU A 107 10.58 -4.52 2.36
C GLU A 107 10.92 -6.00 2.62
N PRO A 108 11.20 -6.81 1.58
CA PRO A 108 11.48 -8.24 1.71
C PRO A 108 12.71 -8.57 2.57
N GLY A 109 13.60 -7.60 2.81
CA GLY A 109 14.78 -7.76 3.67
C GLY A 109 14.44 -8.15 5.12
N TRP A 110 13.20 -7.93 5.57
CA TRP A 110 12.73 -8.31 6.90
C TRP A 110 12.19 -9.74 6.99
N LEU A 111 11.90 -10.39 5.85
CA LEU A 111 11.35 -11.76 5.83
C LEU A 111 12.30 -12.84 6.37
N PRO A 112 13.63 -12.79 6.13
CA PRO A 112 14.56 -13.71 6.77
C PRO A 112 14.43 -13.72 8.29
N ASP A 113 14.27 -12.55 8.91
CA ASP A 113 14.12 -12.42 10.36
C ASP A 113 12.70 -12.80 10.82
N ALA A 114 11.67 -12.42 10.06
CA ALA A 114 10.29 -12.66 10.43
C ALA A 114 9.89 -14.15 10.38
N LEU A 115 10.39 -14.88 9.36
CA LEU A 115 9.99 -16.25 9.02
C LEU A 115 11.15 -17.26 9.01
N ALA A 116 12.36 -16.88 9.42
CA ALA A 116 13.55 -17.75 9.40
C ALA A 116 13.87 -18.34 8.01
N LEU A 117 13.75 -17.51 6.96
CA LEU A 117 13.93 -17.91 5.56
C LEU A 117 15.32 -17.53 5.04
N ASN A 118 15.86 -18.35 4.13
CA ASN A 118 17.00 -17.92 3.32
C ASN A 118 16.58 -16.84 2.30
N PRO A 119 17.52 -16.06 1.71
CA PRO A 119 17.17 -14.96 0.82
C PRO A 119 16.29 -15.34 -0.38
N ILE A 120 16.51 -16.51 -0.99
CA ILE A 120 15.72 -16.98 -2.13
C ILE A 120 14.28 -17.28 -1.68
N ALA A 121 14.13 -18.03 -0.60
CA ALA A 121 12.82 -18.34 -0.02
C ALA A 121 12.09 -17.09 0.48
N ALA A 122 12.83 -16.07 0.95
CA ALA A 122 12.26 -14.78 1.32
C ALA A 122 11.67 -14.04 0.11
N ILE A 123 12.32 -14.06 -1.06
CA ILE A 123 11.76 -13.46 -2.29
C ILE A 123 10.52 -14.23 -2.73
N GLU A 124 10.55 -15.57 -2.71
CA GLU A 124 9.39 -16.40 -3.02
C GLU A 124 8.21 -16.11 -2.06
N ALA A 125 8.50 -16.01 -0.76
CA ALA A 125 7.51 -15.64 0.24
C ALA A 125 6.97 -14.22 0.02
N TYR A 126 7.83 -13.25 -0.26
CA TYR A 126 7.43 -11.87 -0.57
C TYR A 126 6.55 -11.80 -1.82
N SER A 127 6.83 -12.63 -2.82
CA SER A 127 6.02 -12.68 -4.04
C SER A 127 4.58 -13.12 -3.78
N MET A 128 4.35 -13.87 -2.69
CA MET A 128 3.04 -14.40 -2.29
C MET A 128 2.36 -13.53 -1.23
N TRP A 129 3.09 -13.08 -0.22
CA TRP A 129 2.57 -12.35 0.94
C TRP A 129 2.71 -10.83 0.84
N GLY A 130 3.47 -10.31 -0.12
CA GLY A 130 3.80 -8.89 -0.18
C GLY A 130 4.48 -8.40 1.11
N GLY A 131 4.34 -7.10 1.36
CA GLY A 131 4.98 -6.41 2.48
C GLY A 131 4.08 -6.17 3.70
N VAL A 132 2.93 -6.84 3.80
CA VAL A 132 1.99 -6.65 4.91
C VAL A 132 2.39 -7.57 6.08
N PRO A 133 2.81 -7.02 7.24
CA PRO A 133 3.33 -7.83 8.36
C PRO A 133 2.33 -8.87 8.86
N ARG A 134 1.04 -8.51 8.85
CA ARG A 134 -0.04 -9.42 9.28
C ARG A 134 -0.07 -10.71 8.48
N TYR A 135 0.24 -10.67 7.18
CA TYR A 135 0.24 -11.89 6.37
C TYR A 135 1.42 -12.79 6.73
N TRP A 136 2.55 -12.20 7.12
CA TRP A 136 3.71 -12.97 7.61
C TRP A 136 3.41 -13.61 8.97
N GLU A 137 2.76 -12.90 9.89
CA GLU A 137 2.31 -13.47 11.17
C GLU A 137 1.38 -14.66 10.98
N LEU A 138 0.44 -14.56 10.03
CA LEU A 138 -0.50 -15.63 9.71
C LEU A 138 0.21 -16.83 9.09
N ALA A 139 1.21 -16.61 8.22
CA ALA A 139 1.96 -17.68 7.59
C ALA A 139 2.96 -18.39 8.52
N LYS A 140 3.45 -17.70 9.56
CA LYS A 140 4.48 -18.18 10.48
C LYS A 140 4.22 -19.53 11.16
N PRO A 141 2.99 -19.88 11.59
CA PRO A 141 2.72 -21.15 12.25
C PRO A 141 2.76 -22.37 11.34
N PHE A 142 2.75 -22.19 10.01
CA PHE A 142 2.70 -23.27 9.04
C PHE A 142 4.10 -23.84 8.74
N SER A 143 4.17 -25.15 8.50
CA SER A 143 5.42 -25.86 8.23
C SER A 143 6.03 -25.55 6.85
N SER A 144 5.24 -25.03 5.91
CA SER A 144 5.71 -24.66 4.57
C SER A 144 4.89 -23.53 3.97
N ARG A 145 5.50 -22.81 3.02
CA ARG A 145 4.82 -21.77 2.21
C ARG A 145 3.62 -22.33 1.44
N GLU A 146 3.73 -23.57 0.96
CA GLU A 146 2.64 -24.27 0.29
C GLU A 146 1.46 -24.49 1.22
N ALA A 147 1.69 -25.05 2.42
CA ALA A 147 0.64 -25.29 3.40
C ALA A 147 -0.05 -23.97 3.80
N ALA A 148 0.73 -22.93 4.10
CA ALA A 148 0.20 -21.61 4.39
C ALA A 148 -0.62 -21.04 3.22
N CYS A 149 -0.16 -21.19 1.97
CA CYS A 149 -0.89 -20.70 0.80
C CYS A 149 -2.24 -21.40 0.62
N LYS A 150 -2.26 -22.73 0.78
CA LYS A 150 -3.46 -23.55 0.65
C LYS A 150 -4.48 -23.14 1.70
N GLU A 151 -4.07 -23.08 2.96
CA GLU A 151 -4.95 -22.81 4.11
C GLU A 151 -5.39 -21.34 4.24
N LEU A 152 -4.49 -20.39 3.99
CA LEU A 152 -4.79 -18.97 4.23
C LEU A 152 -5.44 -18.30 3.02
N ILE A 153 -5.10 -18.72 1.80
CA ILE A 153 -5.49 -18.02 0.57
C ILE A 153 -6.38 -18.86 -0.34
N LEU A 154 -6.01 -20.11 -0.63
CA LEU A 154 -6.74 -20.91 -1.64
C LEU A 154 -8.01 -21.55 -1.06
N ASP A 155 -7.99 -21.93 0.21
CA ASP A 155 -9.18 -22.34 0.95
C ASP A 155 -10.18 -21.18 0.98
N ARG A 156 -11.45 -21.46 0.67
CA ARG A 156 -12.55 -20.48 0.67
C ARG A 156 -12.81 -19.90 2.06
N ASP A 157 -12.53 -20.68 3.11
CA ASP A 157 -12.66 -20.28 4.51
C ASP A 157 -11.35 -19.66 5.04
N GLY A 158 -10.32 -19.60 4.20
CA GLY A 158 -9.03 -18.97 4.50
C GLY A 158 -9.18 -17.48 4.79
N ILE A 159 -8.51 -17.00 5.85
CA ILE A 159 -8.63 -15.61 6.32
C ILE A 159 -8.22 -14.56 5.26
N LEU A 160 -7.40 -14.93 4.27
CA LEU A 160 -6.96 -14.05 3.18
C LEU A 160 -7.69 -14.33 1.85
N HIS A 161 -8.65 -15.26 1.82
CA HIS A 161 -9.38 -15.62 0.59
C HIS A 161 -10.16 -14.43 0.02
N GLU A 162 -10.80 -13.63 0.87
CA GLU A 162 -11.59 -12.46 0.46
C GLU A 162 -10.84 -11.13 0.62
N GLU A 163 -9.53 -11.18 0.84
CA GLU A 163 -8.74 -10.02 1.23
C GLU A 163 -8.84 -8.85 0.25
N PRO A 164 -8.73 -9.02 -1.08
CA PRO A 164 -8.83 -7.89 -1.99
C PRO A 164 -10.18 -7.18 -1.94
N MET A 165 -11.27 -7.93 -1.77
CA MET A 165 -12.60 -7.34 -1.64
C MET A 165 -12.74 -6.58 -0.32
N ARG A 166 -12.22 -7.12 0.78
CA ARG A 166 -12.18 -6.46 2.09
C ARG A 166 -11.43 -5.13 2.02
N LEU A 167 -10.20 -5.13 1.50
CA LEU A 167 -9.38 -3.91 1.35
C LEU A 167 -10.09 -2.84 0.51
N LEU A 168 -10.69 -3.22 -0.62
CA LEU A 168 -11.41 -2.29 -1.49
C LEU A 168 -12.64 -1.67 -0.81
N LEU A 169 -13.37 -2.43 0.01
CA LEU A 169 -14.54 -1.95 0.75
C LEU A 169 -14.15 -1.00 1.89
N ASP A 170 -12.99 -1.22 2.50
CA ASP A 170 -12.46 -0.34 3.55
C ASP A 170 -12.01 1.02 2.98
N ASP A 171 -11.41 1.03 1.78
CA ASP A 171 -10.90 2.24 1.15
C ASP A 171 -11.94 3.00 0.30
N MET A 172 -12.95 2.31 -0.22
CA MET A 172 -13.83 2.84 -1.28
C MET A 172 -15.32 2.54 -1.03
N ARG A 173 -16.20 3.48 -1.41
CA ARG A 173 -17.68 3.31 -1.30
C ARG A 173 -18.26 2.26 -2.26
N GLY A 174 -17.43 1.64 -3.10
CA GLY A 174 -17.85 0.62 -4.06
C GLY A 174 -16.64 -0.11 -4.63
N ALA A 175 -16.66 -1.43 -4.54
CA ALA A 175 -15.52 -2.28 -4.91
C ALA A 175 -15.60 -2.86 -6.33
N SER A 176 -16.79 -2.91 -6.96
CA SER A 176 -16.98 -3.60 -8.25
C SER A 176 -16.07 -3.07 -9.37
N GLN A 177 -16.09 -1.74 -9.64
CA GLN A 177 -15.25 -1.17 -10.68
C GLN A 177 -13.74 -1.28 -10.36
N PRO A 178 -13.27 -0.91 -9.15
CA PRO A 178 -11.89 -1.16 -8.71
C PRO A 178 -11.46 -2.62 -8.90
N HIS A 179 -12.27 -3.56 -8.46
CA HIS A 179 -12.01 -4.99 -8.55
C HIS A 179 -11.87 -5.43 -10.01
N SER A 180 -12.76 -5.00 -10.90
CA SER A 180 -12.64 -5.28 -12.34
C SER A 180 -11.37 -4.70 -12.95
N LEU A 181 -10.97 -3.48 -12.55
CA LEU A 181 -9.73 -2.87 -13.05
C LEU A 181 -8.49 -3.65 -12.60
N LEU A 182 -8.43 -4.04 -11.33
CA LEU A 182 -7.32 -4.84 -10.79
C LEU A 182 -7.25 -6.22 -11.46
N ALA A 183 -8.39 -6.89 -11.65
CA ALA A 183 -8.45 -8.17 -12.36
C ALA A 183 -7.92 -8.06 -13.81
N LEU A 184 -8.30 -7.00 -14.53
CA LEU A 184 -7.81 -6.77 -15.89
C LEU A 184 -6.31 -6.51 -15.94
N ILE A 185 -5.79 -5.68 -15.02
CA ILE A 185 -4.35 -5.38 -14.92
C ILE A 185 -3.56 -6.63 -14.54
N ALA A 186 -4.02 -7.40 -13.56
CA ALA A 186 -3.39 -8.68 -13.19
C ALA A 186 -3.36 -9.68 -14.36
N GLY A 187 -4.41 -9.66 -15.18
CA GLY A 187 -4.55 -10.44 -16.42
C GLY A 187 -3.79 -9.88 -17.62
N GLY A 188 -2.93 -8.87 -17.42
CA GLY A 188 -2.00 -8.35 -18.43
C GLY A 188 -2.52 -7.15 -19.24
N ALA A 189 -3.74 -6.67 -18.98
CA ALA A 189 -4.25 -5.46 -19.61
C ALA A 189 -3.63 -4.21 -18.99
N ASN A 190 -2.42 -3.89 -19.43
CA ASN A 190 -1.58 -2.90 -18.76
C ASN A 190 -1.64 -1.51 -19.43
N ARG A 191 -2.35 -1.36 -20.56
CA ARG A 191 -2.50 -0.07 -21.26
C ARG A 191 -3.90 0.50 -21.09
N LEU A 192 -4.01 1.83 -20.99
CA LEU A 192 -5.30 2.53 -20.85
C LEU A 192 -6.32 2.12 -21.92
N SER A 193 -5.89 2.04 -23.19
CA SER A 193 -6.74 1.66 -24.31
C SER A 193 -7.20 0.19 -24.23
N GLU A 194 -6.35 -0.70 -23.73
CA GLU A 194 -6.69 -2.11 -23.57
C GLU A 194 -7.68 -2.32 -22.42
N ILE A 195 -7.42 -1.69 -21.26
CA ILE A 195 -8.31 -1.71 -20.09
C ILE A 195 -9.70 -1.19 -20.50
N ALA A 196 -9.74 -0.03 -21.16
CA ALA A 196 -10.97 0.60 -21.62
C ALA A 196 -11.71 -0.28 -22.65
N GLY A 197 -10.98 -0.87 -23.59
CA GLY A 197 -11.51 -1.79 -24.59
C GLY A 197 -12.15 -3.03 -23.97
N ARG A 198 -11.49 -3.68 -23.01
CA ARG A 198 -12.04 -4.85 -22.31
C ARG A 198 -13.28 -4.53 -21.47
N LEU A 199 -13.40 -3.29 -20.98
CA LEU A 199 -14.59 -2.82 -20.26
C LEU A 199 -15.69 -2.26 -21.17
N GLY A 200 -15.47 -2.17 -22.48
CA GLY A 200 -16.42 -1.56 -23.42
C GLY A 200 -16.69 -0.08 -23.14
N LYS A 201 -15.71 0.64 -22.56
CA LYS A 201 -15.86 2.04 -22.13
C LYS A 201 -14.85 2.95 -22.84
N PRO A 202 -15.14 4.26 -23.00
CA PRO A 202 -14.16 5.21 -23.51
C PRO A 202 -12.95 5.33 -22.59
N ALA A 203 -11.74 5.43 -23.15
CA ALA A 203 -10.50 5.57 -22.39
C ALA A 203 -10.51 6.75 -21.40
N THR A 204 -11.16 7.86 -21.78
CA THR A 204 -11.31 9.06 -20.94
C THR A 204 -12.07 8.78 -19.63
N SER A 205 -12.99 7.82 -19.63
CA SER A 205 -13.74 7.45 -18.42
C SER A 205 -12.91 6.65 -17.41
N MET A 206 -11.76 6.09 -17.84
CA MET A 206 -10.88 5.28 -16.98
C MET A 206 -9.80 6.11 -16.28
N THR A 207 -9.54 7.34 -16.73
CA THR A 207 -8.49 8.20 -16.15
C THR A 207 -8.71 8.45 -14.65
N ARG A 208 -9.93 8.81 -14.23
CA ARG A 208 -10.24 9.09 -12.82
C ARG A 208 -10.22 7.84 -11.94
N PRO A 209 -10.86 6.71 -12.31
CA PRO A 209 -10.73 5.45 -11.57
C PRO A 209 -9.28 4.99 -11.38
N LEU A 210 -8.46 5.01 -12.45
CA LEU A 210 -7.05 4.60 -12.37
C LEU A 210 -6.24 5.56 -11.50
N ALA A 211 -6.46 6.87 -11.61
CA ALA A 211 -5.81 7.84 -10.74
C ALA A 211 -6.12 7.60 -9.26
N ASN A 212 -7.36 7.21 -8.94
CA ASN A 212 -7.76 6.88 -7.57
C ASN A 212 -7.04 5.62 -7.06
N LEU A 213 -6.98 4.56 -7.86
CA LEU A 213 -6.22 3.34 -7.51
C LEU A 213 -4.72 3.62 -7.32
N ILE A 214 -4.13 4.53 -8.11
CA ILE A 214 -2.74 4.97 -7.92
C ILE A 214 -2.58 5.72 -6.61
N GLN A 215 -3.49 6.64 -6.31
CA GLN A 215 -3.43 7.45 -5.10
C GLN A 215 -3.53 6.59 -3.82
N LEU A 216 -4.37 5.56 -3.85
CA LEU A 216 -4.55 4.59 -2.77
C LEU A 216 -3.39 3.57 -2.69
N GLY A 217 -2.55 3.46 -3.72
CA GLY A 217 -1.40 2.56 -3.75
C GLY A 217 -1.72 1.12 -4.19
N TYR A 218 -2.87 0.90 -4.84
CA TYR A 218 -3.20 -0.42 -5.40
C TYR A 218 -2.46 -0.69 -6.71
N ILE A 219 -2.25 0.35 -7.51
CA ILE A 219 -1.55 0.26 -8.79
C ILE A 219 -0.51 1.36 -8.92
N LYS A 220 0.51 1.11 -9.73
CA LYS A 220 1.51 2.10 -10.12
C LYS A 220 1.53 2.29 -11.64
N ARG A 221 2.21 3.36 -12.06
CA ARG A 221 2.50 3.65 -13.47
C ARG A 221 3.97 3.35 -13.74
N ASP A 222 4.21 2.43 -14.63
CA ASP A 222 5.53 2.20 -15.20
C ASP A 222 5.68 3.04 -16.48
N LEU A 223 6.78 3.78 -16.56
CA LEU A 223 7.17 4.58 -17.71
C LEU A 223 8.54 4.09 -18.21
N PRO A 224 8.79 4.12 -19.53
CA PRO A 224 10.10 3.72 -20.01
C PRO A 224 11.13 4.77 -19.58
N PHE A 225 12.34 4.31 -19.30
CA PHE A 225 13.45 5.16 -18.90
C PHE A 225 13.60 6.36 -19.84
N GLY A 226 13.70 7.57 -19.27
CA GLY A 226 13.83 8.83 -20.01
C GLY A 226 12.51 9.47 -20.48
N GLU A 227 11.34 8.82 -20.32
CA GLU A 227 10.05 9.48 -20.59
C GLU A 227 9.62 10.43 -19.47
N SER A 228 8.89 11.48 -19.86
CA SER A 228 8.31 12.42 -18.90
C SER A 228 7.15 11.79 -18.11
N LEU A 229 7.04 12.10 -16.82
CA LEU A 229 5.91 11.72 -15.96
C LEU A 229 4.54 12.23 -16.46
N ARG A 230 4.54 13.23 -17.36
CA ARG A 230 3.33 13.77 -18.01
C ARG A 230 2.90 12.97 -19.23
N SER A 231 3.73 12.07 -19.74
CA SER A 231 3.46 11.23 -20.89
C SER A 231 2.48 10.11 -20.51
N SER A 232 1.35 10.01 -21.22
CA SER A 232 0.34 8.96 -21.02
C SER A 232 0.39 7.86 -22.08
N LYS A 233 1.05 8.12 -23.22
CA LYS A 233 0.99 7.23 -24.40
C LYS A 233 1.73 5.92 -24.20
N LYS A 234 2.85 5.95 -23.48
CA LYS A 234 3.69 4.78 -23.25
C LYS A 234 3.47 4.12 -21.89
N THR A 235 2.67 4.72 -21.00
CA THR A 235 2.43 4.24 -19.64
C THR A 235 1.88 2.82 -19.60
N LEU A 236 2.43 2.02 -18.70
CA LEU A 236 1.87 0.73 -18.29
C LEU A 236 1.34 0.85 -16.85
N TYR A 237 0.19 0.25 -16.58
CA TYR A 237 -0.37 0.12 -15.23
C TYR A 237 -0.03 -1.26 -14.69
N ARG A 238 0.39 -1.32 -13.43
CA ARG A 238 0.70 -2.56 -12.73
C ARG A 238 0.18 -2.53 -11.31
N ILE A 239 -0.21 -3.67 -10.78
CA ILE A 239 -0.51 -3.81 -9.35
C ILE A 239 0.78 -3.60 -8.57
N GLU A 240 0.72 -2.82 -7.49
CA GLU A 240 1.88 -2.50 -6.68
C GLU A 240 2.17 -3.55 -5.61
N ASP A 241 1.12 -4.13 -5.05
CA ASP A 241 1.21 -5.15 -3.99
C ASP A 241 1.33 -6.58 -4.56
N PRO A 242 2.40 -7.34 -4.22
CA PRO A 242 2.59 -8.70 -4.72
C PRO A 242 1.48 -9.68 -4.31
N PHE A 243 0.91 -9.54 -3.11
CA PHE A 243 -0.18 -10.41 -2.66
C PHE A 243 -1.45 -10.17 -3.48
N LEU A 244 -1.82 -8.92 -3.73
CA LEU A 244 -2.95 -8.61 -4.62
C LEU A 244 -2.71 -9.14 -6.03
N GLN A 245 -1.49 -8.98 -6.55
CA GLN A 245 -1.14 -9.53 -7.86
C GLN A 245 -1.26 -11.07 -7.88
N PHE A 246 -0.80 -11.75 -6.83
CA PHE A 246 -0.97 -13.19 -6.64
C PHE A 246 -2.45 -13.58 -6.68
N TRP A 247 -3.25 -12.93 -5.84
CA TRP A 247 -4.66 -13.24 -5.68
C TRP A 247 -5.43 -13.11 -7.00
N TYR A 248 -5.29 -11.98 -7.69
CA TYR A 248 -6.00 -11.75 -8.96
C TYR A 248 -5.52 -12.67 -10.10
N ARG A 249 -4.28 -13.17 -10.05
CA ARG A 249 -3.70 -14.04 -11.08
C ARG A 249 -4.02 -15.53 -10.85
N ILE A 250 -4.18 -15.93 -9.59
CA ILE A 250 -4.32 -17.33 -9.16
C ILE A 250 -5.70 -17.62 -8.59
N VAL A 251 -6.17 -16.85 -7.61
CA VAL A 251 -7.43 -17.14 -6.91
C VAL A 251 -8.61 -16.80 -7.79
N LEU A 252 -8.70 -15.55 -8.28
CA LEU A 252 -9.87 -15.10 -9.04
C LEU A 252 -10.21 -15.98 -10.26
N PRO A 253 -9.25 -16.38 -11.12
CA PRO A 253 -9.57 -17.23 -12.28
C PRO A 253 -9.99 -18.65 -11.91
N ASN A 254 -9.63 -19.12 -10.70
CA ASN A 254 -9.91 -20.48 -10.22
C ASN A 254 -10.97 -20.50 -9.12
N HIS A 255 -11.67 -19.38 -8.87
CA HIS A 255 -12.65 -19.25 -7.79
C HIS A 255 -13.67 -20.39 -7.79
N SER A 256 -14.22 -20.76 -8.95
CA SER A 256 -15.21 -21.84 -9.04
C SER A 256 -14.66 -23.23 -8.69
N MET A 257 -13.35 -23.46 -8.86
CA MET A 257 -12.69 -24.71 -8.46
C MET A 257 -12.39 -24.71 -6.96
N LEU A 258 -11.97 -23.58 -6.41
CA LEU A 258 -11.74 -23.40 -4.98
C LEU A 258 -13.07 -23.53 -4.19
N GLU A 259 -14.19 -23.06 -4.76
CA GLU A 259 -15.55 -23.31 -4.28
C GLU A 259 -16.01 -24.78 -4.38
N GLN A 260 -15.15 -25.68 -4.87
CA GLN A 260 -15.38 -27.13 -4.86
C GLN A 260 -14.25 -27.86 -4.11
N ASP A 261 -13.47 -27.14 -3.29
CA ASP A 261 -12.36 -27.65 -2.49
C ASP A 261 -11.24 -28.31 -3.32
N LEU A 262 -11.14 -27.97 -4.61
CA LEU A 262 -10.07 -28.43 -5.51
C LEU A 262 -8.76 -27.63 -5.32
N ILE A 263 -8.36 -27.46 -4.06
CA ILE A 263 -7.25 -26.60 -3.64
C ILE A 263 -5.92 -27.13 -4.17
N ASP A 264 -5.70 -28.45 -4.09
CA ASP A 264 -4.47 -29.09 -4.52
C ASP A 264 -4.29 -28.98 -6.04
N GLU A 265 -5.36 -29.22 -6.81
CA GLU A 265 -5.36 -29.09 -8.27
C GLU A 265 -5.04 -27.66 -8.70
N VAL A 266 -5.65 -26.67 -8.05
CA VAL A 266 -5.40 -25.25 -8.32
C VAL A 266 -3.96 -24.88 -7.98
N TYR A 267 -3.43 -25.33 -6.84
CA TYR A 267 -2.06 -25.06 -6.43
C TYR A 267 -1.03 -25.67 -7.41
N LEU A 268 -1.25 -26.92 -7.83
CA LEU A 268 -0.41 -27.63 -8.78
C LEU A 268 -0.44 -26.98 -10.17
N ALA A 269 -1.63 -26.63 -10.67
CA ALA A 269 -1.79 -25.95 -11.96
C ALA A 269 -1.18 -24.53 -11.97
N SER A 270 -1.03 -23.92 -10.79
CA SER A 270 -0.56 -22.54 -10.64
C SER A 270 0.96 -22.40 -10.53
N GLN A 271 1.72 -23.50 -10.49
CA GLN A 271 3.18 -23.48 -10.28
C GLN A 271 3.94 -22.63 -11.31
N GLN A 272 3.56 -22.67 -12.58
CA GLN A 272 4.20 -21.85 -13.62
C GLN A 272 3.92 -20.36 -13.42
N LYS A 273 2.68 -20.00 -13.06
CA LYS A 273 2.28 -18.61 -12.79
C LYS A 273 2.97 -18.06 -11.54
N LEU A 274 3.13 -18.89 -10.50
CA LEU A 274 3.89 -18.57 -9.28
C LEU A 274 5.35 -18.26 -9.58
N LYS A 275 6.01 -19.09 -10.41
CA LYS A 275 7.39 -18.85 -10.85
C LYS A 275 7.52 -17.55 -11.65
N ALA A 276 6.61 -17.31 -12.61
CA ALA A 276 6.60 -16.09 -13.40
C ALA A 276 6.41 -14.84 -12.51
N GLN A 277 5.50 -14.91 -11.53
CA GLN A 277 5.31 -13.83 -10.57
C GLN A 277 6.54 -13.60 -9.69
N THR A 278 7.18 -14.66 -9.21
CA THR A 278 8.42 -14.54 -8.42
C THR A 278 9.50 -13.85 -9.24
N ALA A 279 9.63 -14.16 -10.54
CA ALA A 279 10.57 -13.48 -11.43
C ALA A 279 10.22 -11.99 -11.62
N GLU A 280 8.96 -11.65 -11.88
CA GLU A 280 8.51 -10.25 -12.00
C GLU A 280 8.79 -9.45 -10.71
N VAL A 281 8.54 -10.05 -9.55
CA VAL A 281 8.83 -9.45 -8.24
C VAL A 281 10.33 -9.30 -8.02
N TRP A 282 11.12 -10.31 -8.38
CA TRP A 282 12.58 -10.26 -8.29
C TRP A 282 13.16 -9.12 -9.13
N GLU A 283 12.75 -8.98 -10.39
CA GLU A 283 13.20 -7.88 -11.25
C GLU A 283 12.88 -6.51 -10.63
N GLU A 284 11.70 -6.36 -10.03
CA GLU A 284 11.30 -5.12 -9.38
C GLU A 284 12.17 -4.82 -8.16
N LEU A 285 12.46 -5.84 -7.35
CA LEU A 285 13.35 -5.71 -6.20
C LEU A 285 14.78 -5.37 -6.64
N ALA A 286 15.29 -6.00 -7.70
CA ALA A 286 16.59 -5.70 -8.28
C ALA A 286 16.66 -4.23 -8.74
N ARG A 287 15.64 -3.74 -9.46
CA ARG A 287 15.55 -2.33 -9.87
C ARG A 287 15.57 -1.36 -8.68
N LYS A 288 14.82 -1.67 -7.61
CA LYS A 288 14.80 -0.86 -6.38
C LYS A 288 16.14 -0.90 -5.65
N ALA A 289 16.81 -2.04 -5.65
CA ALA A 289 18.11 -2.23 -5.01
C ALA A 289 19.22 -1.41 -5.70
N THR A 290 19.14 -1.20 -7.03
CA THR A 290 20.16 -0.46 -7.79
C THR A 290 20.53 0.90 -7.20
N ALA A 291 19.56 1.66 -6.67
CA ALA A 291 19.81 2.97 -6.06
C ALA A 291 20.57 2.90 -4.72
N HIS A 292 20.60 1.72 -4.09
CA HIS A 292 21.22 1.49 -2.78
C HIS A 292 22.58 0.79 -2.90
N LEU A 293 22.91 0.27 -4.08
CA LEU A 293 24.13 -0.48 -4.34
C LEU A 293 25.20 0.40 -5.00
N GLU A 294 26.45 0.01 -4.79
CA GLU A 294 27.57 0.47 -5.60
C GLU A 294 27.92 -0.64 -6.61
N ILE A 295 27.75 -0.35 -7.90
CA ILE A 295 27.99 -1.31 -8.99
C ILE A 295 29.09 -0.72 -9.87
N ALA A 296 30.14 -1.50 -10.10
CA ALA A 296 31.33 -1.09 -10.85
C ALA A 296 31.97 0.22 -10.33
N GLY A 297 32.03 0.40 -9.00
CA GLY A 297 32.63 1.57 -8.37
C GLY A 297 31.79 2.85 -8.49
N ARG A 298 30.49 2.73 -8.79
CA ARG A 298 29.59 3.86 -9.06
C ARG A 298 28.27 3.71 -8.33
N ARG A 299 27.70 4.85 -7.96
CA ARG A 299 26.33 4.96 -7.45
C ARG A 299 25.38 5.36 -8.56
N TRP A 300 24.16 4.85 -8.49
CA TRP A 300 23.17 4.93 -9.55
C TRP A 300 21.90 5.63 -9.08
N LYS A 301 21.22 6.33 -9.99
CA LYS A 301 19.84 6.79 -9.80
C LYS A 301 18.89 5.57 -9.81
N PRO A 302 17.63 5.72 -9.38
CA PRO A 302 16.65 4.65 -9.46
C PRO A 302 16.58 4.05 -10.86
N ALA A 303 16.64 2.71 -10.93
CA ALA A 303 16.52 2.00 -12.19
C ALA A 303 15.05 1.99 -12.67
N ALA A 304 14.86 2.02 -13.97
CA ALA A 304 13.55 1.84 -14.60
C ALA A 304 13.68 0.92 -15.82
N ARG A 305 12.57 0.29 -16.21
CA ARG A 305 12.50 -0.46 -17.46
C ARG A 305 12.61 0.49 -18.64
N TRP A 306 13.09 0.00 -19.78
CA TRP A 306 12.98 0.71 -21.05
C TRP A 306 12.29 -0.19 -22.07
N TRP A 307 11.36 0.37 -22.84
CA TRP A 307 10.76 -0.33 -23.98
C TRP A 307 10.53 0.64 -25.12
N GLY A 308 10.78 0.18 -26.33
CA GLY A 308 10.69 1.02 -27.52
C GLY A 308 11.07 0.27 -28.78
N ASN A 309 11.28 1.02 -29.86
CA ASN A 309 11.87 0.48 -31.07
C ASN A 309 13.39 0.65 -30.96
N GLY A 310 14.13 -0.43 -31.22
CA GLY A 310 15.56 -0.40 -31.42
C GLY A 310 15.94 0.32 -32.71
N LEU A 311 17.25 0.47 -32.93
CA LEU A 311 17.79 1.11 -34.14
C LEU A 311 17.43 0.35 -35.43
N ASP A 312 17.16 -0.94 -35.32
CA ASP A 312 16.69 -1.81 -36.40
C ASP A 312 15.16 -1.74 -36.62
N GLY A 313 14.46 -0.87 -35.89
CA GLY A 313 13.01 -0.72 -35.92
C GLY A 313 12.23 -1.83 -35.22
N LYS A 314 12.90 -2.84 -34.66
CA LYS A 314 12.25 -3.92 -33.91
C LYS A 314 11.94 -3.47 -32.50
N LYS A 315 10.86 -4.01 -31.92
CA LYS A 315 10.56 -3.78 -30.51
C LYS A 315 11.63 -4.43 -29.64
N MET A 316 12.13 -3.67 -28.68
CA MET A 316 13.12 -4.11 -27.70
C MET A 316 12.67 -3.64 -26.32
N GLU A 317 13.03 -4.42 -25.32
CA GLU A 317 12.82 -4.13 -23.90
C GLU A 317 14.13 -4.38 -23.16
N ILE A 318 14.40 -3.55 -22.15
CA ILE A 318 15.52 -3.69 -21.21
C ILE A 318 14.92 -3.63 -19.80
N ASP A 319 15.22 -4.63 -18.97
CA ASP A 319 14.54 -4.83 -17.69
C ASP A 319 14.98 -3.83 -16.62
N ALA A 320 16.23 -3.37 -16.67
CA ALA A 320 16.71 -2.28 -15.85
C ALA A 320 17.69 -1.37 -16.59
N VAL A 321 17.36 -0.08 -16.61
CA VAL A 321 18.23 1.01 -17.05
C VAL A 321 18.36 2.00 -15.89
N ALA A 322 19.59 2.31 -15.50
CA ALA A 322 19.87 3.33 -14.51
C ALA A 322 20.98 4.26 -15.00
N GLU A 323 20.85 5.55 -14.69
CA GLU A 323 21.90 6.55 -14.94
C GLU A 323 22.74 6.73 -13.68
N SER A 324 24.06 6.85 -13.83
CA SER A 324 24.93 7.16 -12.71
C SER A 324 24.59 8.52 -12.09
N LEU A 325 24.91 8.72 -10.81
CA LEU A 325 24.61 10.00 -10.14
C LEU A 325 25.30 11.20 -10.81
N ASP A 326 26.47 10.98 -11.44
CA ASP A 326 27.21 12.01 -12.20
C ASP A 326 26.73 12.19 -13.65
N GLY A 327 25.76 11.40 -14.11
CA GLY A 327 25.20 11.47 -15.47
C GLY A 327 26.11 10.98 -16.60
N LYS A 328 27.24 10.32 -16.28
CA LYS A 328 28.26 9.93 -17.26
C LYS A 328 28.12 8.49 -17.78
N CYS A 329 27.38 7.65 -17.08
CA CYS A 329 27.27 6.23 -17.39
C CYS A 329 25.82 5.75 -17.32
N LEU A 330 25.52 4.71 -18.10
CA LEU A 330 24.29 3.94 -18.02
C LEU A 330 24.63 2.51 -17.56
N LEU A 331 23.85 2.02 -16.62
CA LEU A 331 23.78 0.61 -16.24
C LEU A 331 22.62 -0.01 -17.01
N LEU A 332 22.89 -1.11 -17.71
CA LEU A 332 21.91 -1.91 -18.41
C LEU A 332 21.94 -3.31 -17.81
N SER A 333 20.76 -3.84 -17.47
CA SER A 333 20.58 -5.24 -17.07
C SER A 333 19.40 -5.84 -17.84
N GLU A 334 19.60 -7.09 -18.22
CA GLU A 334 18.55 -8.10 -18.49
C GLU A 334 18.47 -9.05 -17.29
#